data_AF-A0A7X6Q059-F1
#
_entry.id   AF-A0A7X6Q059-F1
#
_cell.length_a   1.000
_cell.length_b   1.000
_cell.length_c   1.000
_cell.angle_alpha   90.00
_cell.angle_beta   90.00
_cell.angle_gamma   90.00
#
_symmetry.space_group_name_H-M   'P 1'
#
loop_
_entity.id
_entity.type
_entity.pdbx_description
1 polymer ?
#
loop_
_entity_poly.entity_id
_entity_poly.type
_entity_poly.pdbx_seq_one_letter_code
_entity_poly.pdbx_strand_id
1 'polypeptide(L)'
;KNERSQQIIDYCGTHSGRDHNKIQDCGLTTAFDGDTPYFEEGELIFICKKLANPQLSERDFSPGHGILEKWYGGGFHHLYIGEITNILVKE
;
A
#
# COMPACT_ATOMS: atom_id res chain seq x y z
N LYS A 1 -4.22 10.41 -16.24
CA LYS A 1 -4.78 9.48 -15.23
C LYS A 1 -6.05 8.87 -15.82
N ASN A 2 -6.13 7.54 -15.92
CA ASN A 2 -7.25 6.82 -16.53
C ASN A 2 -8.39 6.63 -15.50
N GLU A 3 -9.64 6.82 -15.92
CA GLU A 3 -10.85 6.63 -15.08
C GLU A 3 -10.93 5.22 -14.48
N ARG A 4 -10.53 4.19 -15.24
CA ARG A 4 -10.48 2.80 -14.75
C ARG A 4 -9.57 2.65 -13.54
N SER A 5 -8.39 3.26 -13.57
CA SER A 5 -7.42 3.18 -12.48
C SER A 5 -7.96 3.81 -11.19
N GLN A 6 -8.73 4.91 -11.30
CA GLN A 6 -9.35 5.54 -10.14
C GLN A 6 -10.41 4.64 -9.51
N GLN A 7 -11.27 4.03 -10.33
CA GLN A 7 -12.29 3.10 -9.86
C GLN A 7 -11.70 1.89 -9.12
N ILE A 8 -10.59 1.34 -9.63
CA ILE A 8 -9.88 0.23 -8.98
C ILE A 8 -9.32 0.67 -7.61
N ILE A 9 -8.68 1.84 -7.54
CA ILE A 9 -8.13 2.39 -6.29
C ILE A 9 -9.24 2.60 -5.26
N ASP A 10 -10.36 3.19 -5.66
CA ASP A 10 -11.49 3.45 -4.78
C ASP A 10 -12.11 2.15 -4.26
N TYR A 11 -12.30 1.15 -5.13
CA TYR A 11 -12.81 -0.16 -4.74
C TYR A 11 -11.87 -0.86 -3.76
N CYS A 12 -10.57 -0.90 -4.07
CA CYS A 12 -9.56 -1.52 -3.23
C CYS A 12 -9.36 -0.80 -1.89
N GLY A 13 -9.66 0.50 -1.81
CA GLY A 13 -9.62 1.28 -0.57
C GLY A 13 -10.86 1.11 0.32
N THR A 14 -12.00 0.72 -0.25
CA THR A 14 -13.29 0.64 0.46
C THR A 14 -13.69 -0.78 0.87
N HIS A 15 -13.24 -1.80 0.15
CA HIS A 15 -13.55 -3.20 0.45
C HIS A 15 -12.39 -3.88 1.20
N SER A 16 -12.64 -4.91 2.00
CA SER A 16 -11.57 -5.69 2.65
C SER A 16 -11.22 -6.92 1.83
N GLY A 17 -9.93 -7.22 1.68
CA GLY A 17 -9.47 -8.47 1.05
C GLY A 17 -9.76 -9.72 1.90
N ARG A 18 -10.25 -9.54 3.14
CA ARG A 18 -10.73 -10.64 3.99
C ARG A 18 -12.08 -11.18 3.53
N ASP A 19 -12.91 -10.31 2.96
CA ASP A 19 -14.30 -10.62 2.60
C ASP A 19 -14.51 -10.67 1.08
N HIS A 20 -13.59 -10.10 0.30
CA HIS A 20 -13.69 -9.96 -1.15
C HIS A 20 -12.43 -10.42 -1.87
N ASN A 21 -12.60 -11.03 -3.04
CA ASN A 21 -11.49 -11.29 -3.97
C ASN A 21 -11.28 -10.07 -4.86
N LYS A 22 -10.60 -9.05 -4.31
CA LYS A 22 -10.36 -7.77 -4.99
C LYS A 22 -9.69 -7.92 -6.36
N ILE A 23 -8.82 -8.92 -6.52
CA ILE A 23 -8.11 -9.15 -7.79
C ILE A 23 -9.14 -9.50 -8.88
N GLN A 24 -10.03 -10.44 -8.59
CA GLN A 24 -11.11 -10.83 -9.49
C GLN A 24 -12.15 -9.71 -9.66
N ASP A 25 -12.58 -9.08 -8.57
CA ASP A 25 -13.63 -8.05 -8.57
C ASP A 25 -13.22 -6.80 -9.39
N CYS A 26 -11.93 -6.47 -9.40
CA CYS A 26 -11.37 -5.37 -10.19
C CYS A 26 -10.90 -5.78 -11.59
N GLY A 27 -10.92 -7.09 -11.93
CA GLY A 27 -10.36 -7.61 -13.17
C GLY A 27 -8.86 -7.28 -13.31
N LEU A 28 -8.10 -7.46 -12.23
CA LEU A 28 -6.65 -7.31 -12.19
C LEU A 28 -5.97 -8.63 -12.56
N THR A 29 -4.87 -8.53 -13.29
CA THR A 29 -4.09 -9.68 -13.76
C THR A 29 -2.83 -9.81 -12.92
N THR A 30 -2.72 -10.89 -12.15
CA THR A 30 -1.55 -11.11 -11.28
C THR A 30 -0.39 -11.70 -12.09
N ALA A 31 0.75 -11.03 -12.03
CA ALA A 31 2.04 -11.51 -12.53
C ALA A 31 3.07 -11.53 -11.40
N PHE A 32 4.29 -12.01 -11.67
CA PHE A 32 5.29 -12.27 -10.62
C PHE A 32 6.71 -11.85 -11.03
N ASP A 33 7.41 -11.20 -10.10
CA ASP A 33 8.87 -11.02 -10.14
C ASP A 33 9.47 -11.94 -9.06
N GLY A 34 9.96 -13.11 -9.49
CA GLY A 34 10.27 -14.21 -8.58
C GLY A 34 9.04 -14.66 -7.80
N ASP A 35 9.09 -14.58 -6.47
CA ASP A 35 7.97 -14.92 -5.57
C ASP A 35 7.06 -13.72 -5.24
N THR A 36 7.35 -12.52 -5.78
CA THR A 36 6.62 -11.29 -5.43
C THR A 36 5.52 -11.01 -6.46
N PRO A 37 4.23 -11.00 -6.06
CA PRO A 37 3.14 -10.70 -6.97
C PRO A 37 3.06 -9.20 -7.29
N TYR A 38 2.69 -8.88 -8.53
CA TYR A 38 2.33 -7.54 -8.99
C TYR A 38 1.15 -7.62 -9.98
N PHE A 39 0.65 -6.46 -10.44
CA PHE A 39 -0.44 -6.40 -11.42
C PHE A 39 0.05 -5.91 -12.78
N GLU A 40 -0.25 -6.63 -13.85
CA GLU A 40 0.14 -6.27 -15.23
C GLU A 40 -0.46 -4.93 -15.69
N GLU A 41 -1.55 -4.48 -15.05
CA GLU A 41 -2.18 -3.20 -15.31
C GLU A 41 -1.35 -1.99 -14.83
N GLY A 42 -0.33 -2.20 -13.99
CA GLY A 42 0.56 -1.15 -13.51
C GLY A 42 1.49 -0.63 -14.62
N GLU A 43 1.57 0.70 -14.77
CA GLU A 43 2.51 1.35 -15.72
C GLU A 43 3.95 1.38 -15.16
N LEU A 44 4.08 1.49 -13.84
CA LEU A 44 5.34 1.54 -13.10
C LEU A 44 5.20 0.76 -11.80
N ILE A 45 6.03 -0.27 -11.63
CA ILE A 45 5.96 -1.19 -10.49
C ILE A 45 7.30 -1.18 -9.75
N PHE A 46 7.23 -1.00 -8.43
CA PHE A 46 8.39 -1.05 -7.54
C PHE A 46 8.34 -2.35 -6.75
N ILE A 47 9.32 -3.23 -6.99
CA ILE A 47 9.52 -4.42 -6.17
C ILE A 47 10.42 -4.02 -5.01
N CYS A 48 9.96 -4.29 -3.79
CA CYS A 48 10.61 -3.80 -2.59
C CYS A 48 10.91 -4.94 -1.60
N LYS A 49 12.10 -4.91 -1.01
CA LYS A 49 12.45 -5.72 0.15
C LYS A 49 12.15 -4.93 1.43
N LYS A 50 11.30 -5.48 2.30
CA LYS A 50 11.02 -4.87 3.61
C LYS A 50 12.28 -4.88 4.47
N LEU A 51 12.74 -3.70 4.90
CA LEU A 51 13.90 -3.53 5.77
C LEU A 51 13.50 -3.36 7.24
N ALA A 52 12.45 -2.57 7.50
CA ALA A 52 11.96 -2.31 8.85
C ALA A 52 10.45 -2.05 8.86
N ASN A 53 9.81 -2.34 9.99
CA ASN A 53 8.40 -2.05 10.20
C ASN A 53 8.05 -1.51 11.60
N PRO A 54 8.73 -0.44 12.08
CA PRO A 54 8.51 0.08 13.43
C PRO A 54 7.03 0.45 13.65
N GLN A 55 6.50 0.06 14.80
CA GLN A 55 5.23 0.58 15.28
C GLN A 55 5.48 1.95 15.90
N LEU A 56 4.72 2.95 15.49
CA LEU A 56 4.75 4.24 16.14
C LEU A 56 4.22 4.13 17.56
N SER A 57 4.66 5.06 18.38
CA SER A 57 4.21 5.27 19.75
C SER A 57 4.21 6.76 20.05
N GLU A 58 3.58 7.16 21.15
CA GLU A 58 3.50 8.57 21.56
C GLU A 58 4.86 9.27 21.57
N ARG A 59 5.92 8.57 21.99
CA ARG A 59 7.27 9.12 22.11
C ARG A 59 7.89 9.53 20.77
N ASP A 60 7.37 9.01 19.67
CA ASP A 60 7.92 9.25 18.33
C ASP A 60 7.39 10.58 17.74
N PHE A 61 6.47 11.26 18.44
CA PHE A 61 5.89 12.54 18.04
C PHE A 61 6.41 13.70 18.89
N SER A 62 6.80 14.79 18.23
CA SER A 62 7.20 16.02 18.93
C SER A 62 6.01 16.68 19.64
N PRO A 63 6.19 17.17 20.88
CA PRO A 63 5.13 17.84 21.62
C PRO A 63 4.72 19.17 20.97
N GLY A 64 3.48 19.61 21.21
CA GLY A 64 2.98 20.94 20.82
C GLY A 64 2.31 21.04 19.44
N HIS A 65 2.22 19.93 18.69
CA HIS A 65 1.57 19.93 17.37
C HIS A 65 0.12 19.42 17.35
N GLY A 66 -0.39 18.89 18.46
CA GLY A 66 -1.77 18.38 18.53
C GLY A 66 -2.03 17.13 17.66
N ILE A 67 -0.97 16.45 17.20
CA ILE A 67 -1.06 15.36 16.21
C ILE A 67 -1.75 14.14 16.83
N LEU A 68 -1.38 13.80 18.06
CA LEU A 68 -1.91 12.64 18.76
C LEU A 68 -3.42 12.77 18.95
N GLU A 69 -3.86 13.93 19.45
CA GLU A 69 -5.26 14.22 19.75
C GLU A 69 -6.12 14.29 18.49
N LYS A 70 -5.55 14.80 17.37
CA LYS A 70 -6.29 14.99 16.13
C LYS A 70 -6.43 13.71 15.30
N TRP A 71 -5.41 12.85 15.28
CA TRP A 71 -5.31 11.75 14.30
C TRP A 71 -5.16 10.36 14.91
N TYR A 72 -4.83 10.24 16.19
CA TYR A 72 -4.50 8.96 16.84
C TYR A 72 -5.45 8.63 17.99
N GLY A 73 -6.72 8.36 17.66
CA GLY A 73 -7.73 7.87 18.61
C GLY A 73 -7.97 6.34 18.57
N GLY A 74 -7.41 5.64 17.57
CA GLY A 74 -7.67 4.21 17.29
C GLY A 74 -6.46 3.30 17.33
N GLY A 75 -5.33 3.77 17.89
CA GLY A 75 -4.04 3.08 17.90
C GLY A 75 -3.02 3.68 16.91
N PHE A 76 -1.77 3.24 17.03
CA PHE A 76 -0.66 3.74 16.24
C PHE A 76 -0.41 2.95 14.96
N HIS A 77 0.03 3.64 13.91
CA HIS A 77 0.41 3.04 12.64
C HIS A 77 1.73 2.26 12.75
N HIS A 78 1.89 1.24 11.91
CA HIS A 78 3.20 0.72 11.54
C HIS A 78 3.72 1.50 10.33
N LEU A 79 4.97 1.97 10.41
CA LEU A 79 5.68 2.48 9.24
C LEU A 79 6.42 1.34 8.59
N TYR A 80 6.31 1.18 7.27
CA TYR A 80 7.07 0.19 6.51
C TYR A 80 8.17 0.89 5.73
N ILE A 81 9.42 0.52 5.99
CA ILE A 81 10.60 1.01 5.27
C ILE A 81 11.11 -0.14 4.40
N GLY A 82 11.21 0.10 3.11
CA GLY A 82 11.66 -0.88 2.13
C GLY A 82 12.74 -0.34 1.21
N GLU A 83 13.58 -1.25 0.73
CA GLU A 83 14.55 -1.02 -0.34
C GLU A 83 13.91 -1.41 -1.66
N ILE A 84 14.00 -0.54 -2.66
CA ILE A 84 13.61 -0.88 -4.04
C ILE A 84 14.69 -1.82 -4.59
N THR A 85 14.31 -3.05 -4.92
CA THR A 85 15.22 -4.03 -5.52
C THR A 85 15.11 -4.04 -7.04
N ASN A 86 13.88 -3.89 -7.57
CA ASN A 86 13.62 -3.87 -9.00
C ASN A 86 12.59 -2.78 -9.33
N ILE A 87 12.69 -2.22 -10.53
CA ILE A 87 11.69 -1.34 -11.12
C ILE A 87 11.26 -1.96 -12.45
N LEU A 88 9.97 -2.27 -12.58
CA LEU A 88 9.39 -2.77 -13.81
C LEU A 88 8.61 -1.63 -14.47
N VAL A 89 8.87 -1.39 -15.75
CA VAL A 89 8.21 -0.36 -16.55
C VAL A 89 7.45 -1.07 -17.67
N LYS A 90 6.18 -0.73 -17.84
CA LYS A 90 5.37 -1.29 -18.91
C LYS A 90 5.80 -0.69 -20.25
N GLU A 91 6.01 -1.55 -21.24
CA GLU A 91 6.33 -1.16 -22.63
C GLU A 91 5.15 -0.49 -23.34
#